data_AF-A0A0S8JYJ1-F1
#
_entry.id   AF-A0A0S8JYJ1-F1
#
_cell.length_a   1.000
_cell.length_b   1.000
_cell.length_c   1.000
_cell.angle_alpha   90.00
_cell.angle_beta   90.00
_cell.angle_gamma   90.00
#
_symmetry.space_group_name_H-M   'P 1'
#
loop_
_entity.id
_entity.type
_entity.pdbx_description
1 polymer ?
#
loop_
_entity_poly.entity_id
_entity_poly.type
_entity_poly.pdbx_seq_one_letter_code
_entity_poly.pdbx_strand_id
1 'polypeptide(L)'
;MNRKVYKVGFWVGIVAFGSNAAFVLVQALQLLGILSYPFDEILIYGFSLCIVIPFLLEMLALHYVTPNDKKYWSHAALIFTIIYSVFVTANYVVQLATVIPMTLKGASNQISILIQTPHSLFWDFDAIGYISMGLATLLAVPVFEKQGFQRWVRISFLANALVTPLIAFVYFYPEFSERLLLLGIPWVITAPMAMLLLAIMFKKNIEIQGHIKE
;
A
#
# COMPACT_ATOMS: atom_id res chain seq x y z
N MET A 1 -8.20 22.12 -15.13
CA MET A 1 -8.60 20.92 -14.35
C MET A 1 -7.41 20.26 -13.65
N ASN A 2 -6.30 19.99 -14.34
CA ASN A 2 -5.13 19.28 -13.81
C ASN A 2 -4.52 19.84 -12.50
N ARG A 3 -4.42 21.16 -12.29
CA ARG A 3 -3.77 21.72 -11.09
C ARG A 3 -4.42 21.29 -9.77
N LYS A 4 -5.76 21.20 -9.73
CA LYS A 4 -6.49 20.73 -8.52
C LYS A 4 -6.21 19.24 -8.27
N VAL A 5 -6.25 18.42 -9.32
CA VAL A 5 -5.95 16.98 -9.24
C VAL A 5 -4.52 16.74 -8.78
N TYR A 6 -3.54 17.48 -9.31
CA TYR A 6 -2.16 17.40 -8.85
C TYR A 6 -2.01 17.77 -7.37
N LYS A 7 -2.70 18.83 -6.91
CA LYS A 7 -2.65 19.23 -5.50
C LYS A 7 -3.24 18.16 -4.58
N VAL A 8 -4.36 17.56 -4.97
CA VAL A 8 -4.97 16.44 -4.24
C VAL A 8 -4.00 15.27 -4.22
N GLY A 9 -3.52 14.84 -5.39
CA GLY A 9 -2.56 13.73 -5.54
C GLY A 9 -1.32 13.90 -4.67
N PHE A 10 -0.74 15.10 -4.60
CA PHE A 10 0.40 15.39 -3.73
C PHE A 10 0.06 15.16 -2.25
N TRP A 11 -1.02 15.75 -1.74
CA TRP A 11 -1.36 15.64 -0.32
C TRP A 11 -1.74 14.22 0.08
N VAL A 12 -2.57 13.54 -0.71
CA VAL A 12 -2.95 12.16 -0.41
C VAL A 12 -1.75 11.23 -0.52
N GLY A 13 -0.83 11.44 -1.46
CA GLY A 13 0.42 10.68 -1.55
C GLY A 13 1.36 10.91 -0.35
N ILE A 14 1.45 12.13 0.18
CA ILE A 14 2.21 12.41 1.42
C ILE A 14 1.58 11.71 2.62
N VAL A 15 0.25 11.68 2.73
CA VAL A 15 -0.43 10.94 3.80
C VAL A 15 -0.20 9.44 3.65
N ALA A 16 -0.33 8.89 2.43
CA ALA A 16 -0.06 7.47 2.16
C ALA A 16 1.37 7.08 2.57
N PHE A 17 2.36 7.88 2.15
CA PHE A 17 3.75 7.71 2.53
C PHE A 17 3.95 7.75 4.05
N GLY A 18 3.40 8.77 4.73
CA GLY A 18 3.52 8.93 6.18
C GLY A 18 2.90 7.77 6.95
N SER A 19 1.72 7.31 6.54
CA SER A 19 1.05 6.15 7.13
C SER A 19 1.83 4.85 6.90
N ASN A 20 2.42 4.67 5.71
CA ASN A 20 3.25 3.50 5.42
C ASN A 20 4.56 3.53 6.23
N ALA A 21 5.21 4.68 6.35
CA ALA A 21 6.39 4.83 7.19
C ALA A 21 6.09 4.55 8.68
N ALA A 22 4.93 4.99 9.18
CA ALA A 22 4.47 4.67 10.53
C ALA A 22 4.19 3.18 10.71
N PHE A 23 3.52 2.54 9.74
CA PHE A 23 3.31 1.09 9.72
C PHE A 23 4.65 0.34 9.80
N VAL A 24 5.61 0.69 8.95
CA VAL A 24 6.96 0.09 8.94
C VAL A 24 7.64 0.22 10.30
N LEU A 25 7.57 1.41 10.91
CA LEU A 25 8.19 1.66 12.21
C LEU A 25 7.57 0.76 13.28
N VAL A 26 6.24 0.67 13.33
CA VAL A 26 5.52 -0.17 14.29
C VAL A 26 5.83 -1.65 14.06
N GLN A 27 5.84 -2.10 12.81
CA GLN A 27 6.19 -3.47 12.45
C GLN A 27 7.61 -3.83 12.90
N ALA A 28 8.56 -2.91 12.76
CA ALA A 28 9.93 -3.09 13.25
C ALA A 28 9.99 -3.16 14.77
N LEU A 29 9.24 -2.31 15.49
CA LEU A 29 9.17 -2.35 16.96
C LEU A 29 8.55 -3.66 17.48
N GLN A 30 7.56 -4.21 16.77
CA GLN A 30 7.00 -5.53 17.07
C GLN A 30 8.05 -6.63 16.90
N LEU A 31 8.77 -6.66 15.76
CA LEU A 31 9.80 -7.67 15.50
C LEU A 31 10.98 -7.59 16.47
N LEU A 32 11.26 -6.41 17.03
CA LEU A 32 12.26 -6.23 18.09
C LEU A 32 11.74 -6.58 19.49
N GLY A 33 10.47 -6.95 19.63
CA GLY A 33 9.83 -7.26 20.92
C GLY A 33 9.59 -6.04 21.82
N ILE A 34 9.72 -4.82 21.29
CA ILE A 34 9.50 -3.58 22.03
C ILE A 34 8.01 -3.30 22.20
N LEU A 35 7.23 -3.65 21.18
CA LEU A 35 5.78 -3.52 21.16
C LEU A 35 5.13 -4.90 21.18
N SER A 36 4.06 -5.05 21.95
CA SER A 36 3.40 -6.33 22.19
C SER A 36 1.88 -6.22 22.14
N TYR A 37 1.24 -7.38 22.07
CA TYR A 37 -0.21 -7.52 22.06
C TYR A 37 -0.88 -6.79 23.23
N PRO A 38 -1.98 -6.03 22.99
CA PRO A 38 -2.68 -5.82 21.72
C PRO A 38 -2.20 -4.59 20.92
N PHE A 39 -1.26 -3.81 21.47
CA PHE A 39 -0.92 -2.50 20.92
C PHE A 39 -0.14 -2.59 19.60
N ASP A 40 0.67 -3.64 19.43
CA ASP A 40 1.31 -3.95 18.15
C ASP A 40 0.28 -4.13 17.03
N GLU A 41 -0.66 -5.05 17.20
CA GLU A 41 -1.71 -5.33 16.23
C GLU A 41 -2.60 -4.11 15.97
N ILE A 42 -3.01 -3.40 17.04
CA ILE A 42 -3.82 -2.18 16.90
C ILE A 42 -3.11 -1.14 16.04
N LEU A 43 -1.83 -0.90 16.28
CA LEU A 43 -1.05 0.11 15.56
C LEU A 43 -0.71 -0.35 14.14
N ILE A 44 -0.37 -1.62 13.92
CA ILE A 44 -0.10 -2.20 12.61
C ILE A 44 -1.33 -2.09 11.72
N TYR A 45 -2.48 -2.63 12.16
CA TYR A 45 -3.72 -2.59 11.40
C TYR A 45 -4.24 -1.14 11.25
N GLY A 46 -4.11 -0.32 12.29
CA GLY A 46 -4.53 1.07 12.29
C GLY A 46 -3.76 1.92 11.27
N PHE A 47 -2.43 1.89 11.30
CA PHE A 47 -1.64 2.62 10.32
C PHE A 47 -1.81 2.07 8.91
N SER A 48 -1.99 0.75 8.76
CA SER A 48 -2.22 0.18 7.44
C SER A 48 -3.57 0.60 6.83
N LEU A 49 -4.64 0.70 7.63
CA LEU A 49 -5.91 1.30 7.17
C LEU A 49 -5.74 2.77 6.74
N CYS A 50 -4.89 3.53 7.43
CA CYS A 50 -4.57 4.90 7.05
C CYS A 50 -3.83 5.01 5.70
N ILE A 51 -3.23 3.93 5.19
CA ILE A 51 -2.63 3.90 3.84
C ILE A 51 -3.70 3.77 2.74
N VAL A 52 -4.76 2.99 3.01
CA VAL A 52 -5.69 2.51 1.99
C VAL A 52 -6.33 3.64 1.18
N ILE A 53 -7.06 4.53 1.85
CA ILE A 53 -7.80 5.60 1.16
C ILE A 53 -6.84 6.60 0.51
N PRO A 54 -5.78 7.08 1.18
CA PRO A 54 -4.83 7.99 0.55
C PRO A 54 -4.14 7.40 -0.69
N PHE A 55 -3.71 6.14 -0.65
CA PHE A 55 -3.11 5.47 -1.81
C PHE A 55 -4.11 5.28 -2.97
N LEU A 56 -5.36 4.90 -2.66
CA LEU A 56 -6.43 4.82 -3.65
C LEU A 56 -6.67 6.16 -4.35
N LEU A 57 -6.75 7.25 -3.58
CA LEU A 57 -6.92 8.60 -4.13
C LEU A 57 -5.69 9.09 -4.89
N GLU A 58 -4.49 8.66 -4.50
CA GLU A 58 -3.25 8.95 -5.22
C GLU A 58 -3.25 8.32 -6.62
N MET A 59 -3.63 7.04 -6.70
CA MET A 59 -3.75 6.30 -7.95
C MET A 59 -4.90 6.82 -8.82
N LEU A 60 -5.99 7.29 -8.19
CA LEU A 60 -7.07 7.99 -8.89
C LEU A 60 -6.57 9.30 -9.51
N ALA A 61 -5.79 10.09 -8.76
CA ALA A 61 -5.18 11.31 -9.27
C ALA A 61 -4.24 11.01 -10.45
N LEU A 62 -3.41 9.95 -10.35
CA LEU A 62 -2.57 9.48 -11.44
C LEU A 62 -3.41 9.17 -12.68
N HIS A 63 -4.51 8.43 -12.54
CA HIS A 63 -5.42 8.13 -13.64
C HIS A 63 -5.93 9.41 -14.30
N TYR A 64 -6.43 10.38 -13.54
CA TYR A 64 -6.98 11.63 -14.10
C TYR A 64 -5.95 12.47 -14.85
N VAL A 65 -4.69 12.51 -14.40
CA VAL A 65 -3.63 13.30 -15.08
C VAL A 65 -2.94 12.54 -16.21
N THR A 66 -3.19 11.24 -16.35
CA THR A 66 -2.64 10.40 -17.42
C THR A 66 -3.21 10.80 -18.79
N PRO A 67 -2.36 11.00 -19.82
CA PRO A 67 -2.77 11.18 -21.22
C PRO A 67 -3.67 10.07 -21.77
N ASN A 68 -4.49 10.38 -22.78
CA ASN A 68 -5.50 9.45 -23.30
C ASN A 68 -4.92 8.17 -23.92
N ASP A 69 -3.75 8.25 -24.57
CA ASP A 69 -3.04 7.13 -25.17
C ASP A 69 -2.53 6.10 -24.13
N LYS A 70 -2.36 6.52 -22.87
CA LYS A 70 -1.89 5.66 -21.76
C LYS A 70 -3.00 5.34 -20.75
N LYS A 71 -4.25 5.77 -21.01
CA LYS A 71 -5.35 5.72 -20.05
C LYS A 71 -5.76 4.30 -19.67
N TYR A 72 -5.64 3.35 -20.60
CA TYR A 72 -5.87 1.93 -20.34
C TYR A 72 -5.01 1.43 -19.16
N TRP A 73 -3.71 1.74 -19.18
CA TRP A 73 -2.77 1.31 -18.15
C TRP A 73 -3.05 1.93 -16.79
N SER A 74 -3.32 3.24 -16.74
CA SER A 74 -3.65 3.90 -15.47
C SER A 74 -5.01 3.46 -14.91
N HIS A 75 -5.98 3.12 -15.78
CA HIS A 75 -7.26 2.58 -15.35
C HIS A 75 -7.12 1.15 -14.79
N ALA A 76 -6.35 0.30 -15.48
CA ALA A 76 -6.04 -1.05 -15.00
C ALA A 76 -5.33 -1.00 -13.64
N ALA A 77 -4.36 -0.10 -13.48
CA ALA A 77 -3.69 0.14 -12.20
C ALA A 77 -4.70 0.53 -11.09
N LEU A 78 -5.62 1.47 -11.38
CA LEU A 78 -6.66 1.88 -10.44
C LEU A 78 -7.60 0.73 -10.04
N ILE A 79 -7.99 -0.15 -10.98
CA ILE A 79 -8.82 -1.33 -10.67
C ILE A 79 -8.12 -2.22 -9.65
N PHE A 80 -6.83 -2.51 -9.83
CA PHE A 80 -6.07 -3.32 -8.86
C PHE A 80 -5.86 -2.59 -7.53
N THR A 81 -5.74 -1.26 -7.53
CA THR A 81 -5.74 -0.48 -6.27
C THR A 81 -7.08 -0.59 -5.54
N ILE A 82 -8.21 -0.65 -6.25
CA ILE A 82 -9.53 -0.89 -5.64
C ILE A 82 -9.59 -2.29 -5.03
N ILE A 83 -9.11 -3.33 -5.74
CA ILE A 83 -9.07 -4.70 -5.21
C ILE A 83 -8.22 -4.75 -3.93
N TYR A 84 -7.02 -4.14 -3.93
CA TYR A 84 -6.21 -3.97 -2.72
C TYR A 84 -7.03 -3.33 -1.59
N SER A 85 -7.69 -2.21 -1.88
CA SER A 85 -8.42 -1.45 -0.88
C SER A 85 -9.55 -2.26 -0.24
N VAL A 86 -10.26 -3.05 -1.03
CA VAL A 86 -11.37 -3.91 -0.56
C VAL A 86 -10.86 -4.99 0.38
N PHE A 87 -9.86 -5.79 -0.03
CA PHE A 87 -9.39 -6.91 0.79
C PHE A 87 -8.69 -6.45 2.07
N VAL A 88 -7.86 -5.41 1.97
CA VAL A 88 -7.12 -4.88 3.12
C VAL A 88 -8.05 -4.20 4.13
N THR A 89 -9.05 -3.46 3.65
CA THR A 89 -10.06 -2.86 4.54
C THR A 89 -10.91 -3.94 5.20
N ALA A 90 -11.37 -4.92 4.43
CA ALA A 90 -12.15 -6.04 4.96
C ALA A 90 -11.37 -6.79 6.04
N ASN A 91 -10.06 -6.98 5.84
CA ASN A 91 -9.21 -7.61 6.84
C ASN A 91 -9.07 -6.76 8.11
N TYR A 92 -8.48 -5.58 8.00
CA TYR A 92 -8.04 -4.84 9.18
C TYR A 92 -9.19 -4.25 9.99
N VAL A 93 -10.34 -3.95 9.37
CA VAL A 93 -11.54 -3.58 10.13
C VAL A 93 -12.03 -4.74 10.98
N VAL A 94 -12.04 -5.98 10.46
CA VAL A 94 -12.44 -7.15 11.23
C VAL A 94 -11.44 -7.42 12.36
N GLN A 95 -10.13 -7.33 12.10
CA GLN A 95 -9.11 -7.52 13.13
C GLN A 95 -9.28 -6.51 14.27
N LEU A 96 -9.39 -5.21 13.95
CA LEU A 96 -9.49 -4.13 14.93
C LEU A 96 -10.82 -4.10 15.67
N ALA A 97 -11.94 -4.24 14.96
CA ALA A 97 -13.27 -4.02 15.54
C ALA A 97 -13.87 -5.28 16.17
N THR A 98 -13.43 -6.47 15.74
CA THR A 98 -14.00 -7.74 16.19
C THR A 98 -12.98 -8.63 16.88
N VAL A 99 -11.87 -8.95 16.21
CA VAL A 99 -10.92 -9.97 16.69
C VAL A 99 -10.23 -9.53 17.98
N ILE A 100 -9.58 -8.37 17.96
CA ILE A 100 -8.85 -7.87 19.14
C ILE A 100 -9.79 -7.69 20.34
N PRO A 101 -10.96 -7.02 20.23
CA PRO A 101 -11.89 -6.89 21.36
C PRO A 101 -12.42 -8.23 21.89
N MET A 102 -12.73 -9.20 21.03
CA MET A 102 -13.23 -10.51 21.46
C MET A 102 -12.13 -11.34 22.12
N THR A 103 -10.90 -11.25 21.63
CA THR A 103 -9.75 -11.91 22.24
C THR A 103 -9.43 -11.35 23.62
N LEU A 104 -9.47 -10.02 23.80
CA LEU A 104 -9.32 -9.39 25.11
C LEU A 104 -10.43 -9.78 26.10
N LYS A 105 -11.62 -10.17 25.61
CA LYS A 105 -12.73 -10.69 26.42
C LYS A 105 -12.64 -12.20 26.69
N GLY A 106 -11.59 -12.88 26.22
CA GLY A 106 -11.44 -14.33 26.35
C GLY A 106 -12.40 -15.16 25.47
N ALA A 107 -12.96 -14.57 24.42
CA ALA A 107 -13.96 -15.18 23.55
C ALA A 107 -13.43 -15.57 22.15
N SER A 108 -12.11 -15.72 21.98
CA SER A 108 -11.46 -16.02 20.69
C SER A 108 -12.00 -17.29 20.01
N ASN A 109 -12.42 -18.29 20.78
CA ASN A 109 -12.97 -19.54 20.24
C ASN A 109 -14.26 -19.33 19.44
N GLN A 110 -15.01 -18.25 19.72
CA GLN A 110 -16.26 -17.93 19.01
C GLN A 110 -16.02 -17.29 17.64
N ILE A 111 -14.80 -16.80 17.40
CA ILE A 111 -14.42 -16.01 16.23
C ILE A 111 -13.16 -16.56 15.55
N SER A 112 -12.82 -17.83 15.78
CA SER A 112 -11.57 -18.45 15.31
C SER A 112 -11.34 -18.31 13.81
N ILE A 113 -12.39 -18.39 12.99
CA ILE A 113 -12.32 -18.18 11.52
C ILE A 113 -11.96 -16.75 11.12
N LEU A 114 -12.18 -15.78 12.01
CA LEU A 114 -11.90 -14.36 11.76
C LEU A 114 -10.47 -13.97 12.15
N ILE A 115 -9.77 -14.80 12.93
CA ILE A 115 -8.41 -14.49 13.41
C ILE A 115 -7.43 -14.59 12.25
N GLN A 116 -6.61 -13.56 12.06
CA GLN A 116 -5.50 -13.62 11.10
C GLN A 116 -4.34 -14.42 11.69
N THR A 117 -4.20 -15.68 11.29
CA THR A 117 -3.03 -16.53 11.51
C THR A 117 -2.46 -16.99 10.17
N PRO A 118 -1.20 -17.47 10.09
CA PRO A 118 -0.66 -18.03 8.86
C PRO A 118 -1.61 -19.05 8.23
N HIS A 119 -1.91 -18.89 6.93
CA HIS A 119 -2.86 -19.72 6.16
C HIS A 119 -4.34 -19.64 6.59
N SER A 120 -4.72 -18.66 7.40
CA SER A 120 -6.13 -18.34 7.67
C SER A 120 -6.80 -17.61 6.49
N LEU A 121 -8.13 -17.54 6.52
CA LEU A 121 -8.90 -16.74 5.55
C LEU A 121 -8.41 -15.29 5.47
N PHE A 122 -8.17 -14.66 6.62
CA PHE A 122 -7.74 -13.25 6.66
C PHE A 122 -6.28 -13.06 6.28
N TRP A 123 -5.44 -14.09 6.43
CA TRP A 123 -4.09 -14.14 5.86
C TRP A 123 -4.13 -14.14 4.33
N ASP A 124 -5.04 -14.92 3.74
CA ASP A 124 -5.20 -14.96 2.28
C ASP A 124 -5.77 -13.65 1.73
N PHE A 125 -6.67 -12.99 2.48
CA PHE A 125 -7.15 -11.65 2.12
C PHE A 125 -6.02 -10.63 2.12
N ASP A 126 -5.17 -10.68 3.14
CA ASP A 126 -3.98 -9.83 3.25
C ASP A 126 -3.03 -10.06 2.05
N ALA A 127 -2.77 -11.33 1.72
CA ALA A 127 -1.96 -11.75 0.59
C ALA A 127 -2.49 -11.17 -0.74
N ILE A 128 -3.77 -11.38 -1.04
CA ILE A 128 -4.42 -10.88 -2.26
C ILE A 128 -4.38 -9.35 -2.29
N GLY A 129 -4.57 -8.70 -1.14
CA GLY A 129 -4.42 -7.27 -0.98
C GLY A 129 -3.07 -6.76 -1.48
N TYR A 130 -1.97 -7.21 -0.87
CA TYR A 130 -0.63 -6.74 -1.22
C TYR A 130 -0.18 -7.18 -2.62
N ILE A 131 -0.60 -8.36 -3.09
CA ILE A 131 -0.37 -8.78 -4.48
C ILE A 131 -1.08 -7.81 -5.44
N SER A 132 -2.31 -7.40 -5.14
CA SER A 132 -3.06 -6.44 -5.95
C SER A 132 -2.40 -5.05 -5.94
N MET A 133 -1.84 -4.59 -4.81
CA MET A 133 -1.01 -3.37 -4.78
C MET A 133 0.20 -3.50 -5.71
N GLY A 134 0.89 -4.63 -5.66
CA GLY A 134 1.99 -4.98 -6.55
C GLY A 134 1.63 -4.86 -8.02
N LEU A 135 0.54 -5.52 -8.42
CA LEU A 135 0.01 -5.49 -9.78
C LEU A 135 -0.44 -4.09 -10.21
N ALA A 136 -1.05 -3.32 -9.30
CA ALA A 136 -1.39 -1.92 -9.55
C ALA A 136 -0.15 -1.10 -9.91
N THR A 137 0.94 -1.25 -9.13
CA THR A 137 2.20 -0.56 -9.44
C THR A 137 2.83 -1.04 -10.74
N LEU A 138 2.77 -2.34 -11.05
CA LEU A 138 3.26 -2.89 -12.33
C LEU A 138 2.50 -2.30 -13.53
N LEU A 139 1.17 -2.28 -13.46
CA LEU A 139 0.30 -1.79 -14.54
C LEU A 139 0.40 -0.29 -14.74
N ALA A 140 0.81 0.47 -13.72
CA ALA A 140 1.09 1.90 -13.83
C ALA A 140 2.45 2.21 -14.47
N VAL A 141 3.40 1.25 -14.55
CA VAL A 141 4.73 1.47 -15.14
C VAL A 141 4.70 2.11 -16.54
N PRO A 142 3.84 1.69 -17.49
CA PRO A 142 3.77 2.28 -18.84
C PRO A 142 3.30 3.73 -18.87
N VAL A 143 2.64 4.21 -17.81
CA VAL A 143 2.13 5.59 -17.70
C VAL A 143 3.28 6.59 -17.67
N PHE A 144 4.38 6.23 -16.99
CA PHE A 144 5.50 7.13 -16.75
C PHE A 144 6.50 7.17 -17.90
N GLU A 145 6.97 8.38 -18.23
CA GLU A 145 8.03 8.60 -19.22
C GLU A 145 9.37 8.00 -18.78
N LYS A 146 10.20 7.63 -19.76
CA LYS A 146 11.54 7.07 -19.52
C LYS A 146 12.60 8.13 -19.22
N GLN A 147 12.23 9.41 -19.25
CA GLN A 147 13.13 10.55 -19.07
C GLN A 147 12.65 11.52 -17.98
N GLY A 148 13.54 12.38 -17.51
CA GLY A 148 13.25 13.34 -16.44
C GLY A 148 12.87 12.66 -15.12
N PHE A 149 12.11 13.38 -14.28
CA PHE A 149 11.73 12.88 -12.94
C PHE A 149 10.79 11.67 -13.00
N GLN A 150 9.96 11.55 -14.05
CA GLN A 150 9.06 10.41 -14.22
C GLN A 150 9.82 9.08 -14.34
N ARG A 151 11.06 9.08 -14.82
CA ARG A 151 11.93 7.89 -14.82
C ARG A 151 12.11 7.32 -13.41
N TRP A 152 12.28 8.17 -12.41
CA TRP A 152 12.46 7.74 -11.02
C TRP A 152 11.17 7.16 -10.44
N VAL A 153 10.03 7.78 -10.73
CA VAL A 153 8.71 7.25 -10.36
C VAL A 153 8.50 5.88 -10.99
N ARG A 154 8.79 5.75 -12.29
CA ARG A 154 8.73 4.49 -13.03
C ARG A 154 9.57 3.39 -12.38
N ILE A 155 10.82 3.71 -12.01
CA ILE A 155 11.73 2.76 -11.35
C ILE A 155 11.17 2.34 -9.99
N SER A 156 10.65 3.27 -9.18
CA SER A 156 10.06 2.92 -7.88
C SER A 156 8.84 2.02 -7.98
N PHE A 157 7.95 2.28 -8.96
CA PHE A 157 6.78 1.44 -9.24
C PHE A 157 7.20 0.04 -9.71
N LEU A 158 8.20 -0.04 -10.60
CA LEU A 158 8.74 -1.31 -11.04
C LEU A 158 9.43 -2.06 -9.91
N ALA A 159 10.19 -1.38 -9.05
CA ALA A 159 10.84 -1.98 -7.89
C ALA A 159 9.80 -2.57 -6.93
N ASN A 160 8.74 -1.83 -6.60
CA ASN A 160 7.65 -2.34 -5.77
C ASN A 160 6.95 -3.57 -6.38
N ALA A 161 6.67 -3.53 -7.69
CA ALA A 161 6.10 -4.65 -8.41
C ALA A 161 7.00 -5.90 -8.39
N LEU A 162 8.32 -5.73 -8.47
CA LEU A 162 9.27 -6.84 -8.43
C LEU A 162 9.40 -7.48 -7.04
N VAL A 163 8.95 -6.80 -5.98
CA VAL A 163 8.86 -7.39 -4.64
C VAL A 163 7.64 -8.30 -4.50
N THR A 164 6.62 -8.13 -5.34
CA THR A 164 5.36 -8.89 -5.26
C THR A 164 5.52 -10.41 -5.32
N PRO A 165 6.39 -10.99 -6.19
CA PRO A 165 6.65 -12.43 -6.15
C PRO A 165 7.25 -12.91 -4.83
N LEU A 166 8.10 -12.10 -4.18
CA LEU A 166 8.66 -12.42 -2.85
C LEU A 166 7.55 -12.40 -1.81
N ILE A 167 6.67 -11.40 -1.85
CA ILE A 167 5.49 -11.32 -0.97
C ILE A 167 4.59 -12.55 -1.15
N ALA A 168 4.25 -12.89 -2.39
CA ALA A 168 3.43 -14.06 -2.68
C ALA A 168 4.08 -15.34 -2.15
N PHE A 169 5.40 -15.47 -2.29
CA PHE A 169 6.13 -16.59 -1.71
C PHE A 169 6.02 -16.62 -0.18
N VAL A 170 6.19 -15.48 0.51
CA VAL A 170 6.04 -15.40 1.98
C VAL A 170 4.65 -15.83 2.43
N TYR A 171 3.58 -15.39 1.74
CA TYR A 171 2.21 -15.71 2.13
C TYR A 171 1.82 -17.17 1.86
N PHE A 172 2.29 -17.76 0.75
CA PHE A 172 1.86 -19.08 0.30
C PHE A 172 2.87 -20.21 0.54
N TYR A 173 4.02 -19.93 1.15
CA TYR A 173 4.97 -20.98 1.52
C TYR A 173 4.36 -21.88 2.63
N PRO A 174 4.50 -23.22 2.57
CA PRO A 174 3.77 -24.12 3.47
C PRO A 174 4.07 -23.99 4.97
N GLU A 175 5.26 -23.49 5.31
CA GLU A 175 5.70 -23.34 6.69
C GLU A 175 6.01 -21.88 7.01
N PHE A 176 5.25 -21.30 7.95
CA PHE A 176 5.51 -19.95 8.40
C PHE A 176 6.73 -19.89 9.34
N SER A 177 7.59 -18.89 9.12
CA SER A 177 8.65 -18.53 10.06
C SER A 177 8.94 -17.03 10.01
N GLU A 178 9.43 -16.46 11.10
CA GLU A 178 9.86 -15.05 11.14
C GLU A 178 10.99 -14.76 10.13
N ARG A 179 11.85 -15.73 9.85
CA ARG A 179 12.90 -15.61 8.83
C ARG A 179 12.33 -15.48 7.42
N LEU A 180 11.19 -16.12 7.17
CA LEU A 180 10.47 -15.99 5.89
C LEU A 180 9.96 -14.56 5.71
N LEU A 181 9.45 -13.91 6.76
CA LEU A 181 9.01 -12.50 6.72
C LEU A 181 10.13 -11.55 6.26
N LEU A 182 11.40 -11.88 6.51
CA LEU A 182 12.53 -11.06 6.08
C LEU A 182 12.64 -10.93 4.56
N LEU A 183 12.09 -11.88 3.79
CA LEU A 183 11.99 -11.76 2.32
C LEU A 183 11.08 -10.60 1.89
N GLY A 184 10.19 -10.15 2.76
CA GLY A 184 9.33 -8.98 2.57
C GLY A 184 10.03 -7.64 2.85
N ILE A 185 11.25 -7.62 3.41
CA ILE A 185 11.98 -6.38 3.73
C ILE A 185 12.09 -5.40 2.55
N PRO A 186 12.31 -5.82 1.29
CA PRO A 186 12.34 -4.89 0.18
C PRO A 186 11.06 -4.04 0.05
N TRP A 187 9.90 -4.53 0.49
CA TRP A 187 8.63 -3.80 0.47
C TRP A 187 8.66 -2.57 1.39
N VAL A 188 9.34 -2.68 2.54
CA VAL A 188 9.53 -1.61 3.53
C VAL A 188 10.09 -0.33 2.92
N ILE A 189 10.87 -0.46 1.85
CA ILE A 189 11.47 0.68 1.16
C ILE A 189 10.69 0.99 -0.13
N THR A 190 10.40 -0.04 -0.93
CA THR A 190 9.84 0.16 -2.28
C THR A 190 8.42 0.72 -2.29
N ALA A 191 7.55 0.32 -1.35
CA ALA A 191 6.18 0.83 -1.29
C ALA A 191 6.12 2.30 -0.83
N PRO A 192 6.76 2.72 0.29
CA PRO A 192 6.83 4.13 0.66
C PRO A 192 7.49 5.00 -0.41
N MET A 193 8.56 4.51 -1.07
CA MET A 193 9.21 5.26 -2.14
C MET A 193 8.29 5.48 -3.35
N ALA A 194 7.49 4.49 -3.73
CA ALA A 194 6.54 4.63 -4.83
C ALA A 194 5.51 5.73 -4.56
N MET A 195 4.92 5.74 -3.36
CA MET A 195 3.98 6.78 -2.90
C MET A 195 4.65 8.16 -2.87
N LEU A 196 5.82 8.26 -2.23
CA LEU A 196 6.52 9.55 -2.10
C LEU A 196 6.94 10.13 -3.45
N LEU A 197 7.50 9.31 -4.36
CA LEU A 197 7.94 9.80 -5.66
C LEU A 197 6.76 10.20 -6.55
N LEU A 198 5.64 9.49 -6.48
CA LEU A 198 4.42 9.88 -7.18
C LEU A 198 3.88 11.23 -6.65
N ALA A 199 3.83 11.42 -5.32
CA ALA A 199 3.49 12.69 -4.71
C ALA A 199 4.41 13.83 -5.19
N ILE A 200 5.74 13.63 -5.17
CA ILE A 200 6.71 14.64 -5.62
C ILE A 200 6.53 14.95 -7.12
N MET A 201 6.20 13.95 -7.95
CA MET A 201 5.89 14.17 -9.36
C MET A 201 4.69 15.11 -9.53
N PHE A 202 3.64 14.92 -8.75
CA PHE A 202 2.50 15.84 -8.76
C PHE A 202 2.90 17.26 -8.34
N LYS A 203 3.72 17.42 -7.30
CA LYS A 203 4.24 18.73 -6.87
C LYS A 203 5.00 19.43 -8.00
N LYS A 204 5.94 18.73 -8.64
CA LYS A 204 6.72 19.27 -9.77
C LYS A 204 5.83 19.72 -10.94
N ASN A 205 4.78 18.97 -11.24
CA ASN A 205 3.82 19.35 -12.29
C ASN A 205 2.96 20.57 -11.92
N ILE A 206 2.72 20.84 -10.63
CA ILE A 206 2.07 22.07 -10.17
C ILE A 206 2.97 23.28 -10.42
N GLU A 207 4.26 23.17 -10.10
CA GLU A 207 5.26 24.23 -10.26
C GLU A 207 5.43 24.61 -11.74
N ILE A 208 5.55 23.61 -12.62
CA ILE A 208 5.63 23.83 -14.08
C ILE A 208 4.38 24.55 -14.60
N GLN A 209 3.18 24.19 -14.13
CA GLN A 209 1.94 24.90 -14.52
C GLN A 209 1.83 26.32 -13.95
N GLY A 210 2.55 26.63 -12.87
CA GLY A 210 2.65 27.97 -12.31
C GLY A 210 3.47 28.90 -13.21
N HIS A 211 4.65 28.44 -13.62
CA HIS A 211 5.57 29.21 -14.46
C HIS A 211 5.07 29.49 -15.89
N ILE A 212 4.14 28.68 -16.41
CA ILE A 212 3.54 28.91 -17.75
C ILE A 212 2.46 30.02 -17.70
N LYS A 213 1.99 30.40 -16.50
CA LYS A 213 0.92 31.40 -16.31
C LYS A 213 1.42 32.78 -15.88
N GLU A 214 2.70 32.91 -15.60
CA GLU A 214 3.40 34.19 -15.35
C GLU A 214 4.13 34.62 -16.63
#